data_AF-A0A529XBR2-F1
#
_entry.id   AF-A0A529XBR2-F1
#
_cell.length_a   1.000
_cell.length_b   1.000
_cell.length_c   1.000
_cell.angle_alpha   90.00
_cell.angle_beta   90.00
_cell.angle_gamma   90.00
#
_symmetry.space_group_name_H-M   'P 1'
#
loop_
_entity.id
_entity.type
_entity.pdbx_description
1 polymer ?
#
loop_
_entity_poly.entity_id
_entity_poly.type
_entity_poly.pdbx_seq_one_letter_code
_entity_poly.pdbx_strand_id
1 'polypeptide(L)'
;ESRSSYNGLLVFVFITISASLAAFFIHRFASHALRRGIAWGCGFPDAVPAAQYTAVSFAQPIRRVFGGFAFRSRETVDMPAPGALEPARLKVEMHDVAWEIFYQPITGGIDFATERLNHLQFLTIRRYLTLVFLYLVILLLVLALWP
;
A
#
# COMPACT_ATOMS: atom_id res chain seq x y z
N GLU A 1 55.29 -35.74 30.78
CA GLU A 1 55.16 -36.17 29.38
C GLU A 1 54.01 -35.40 28.75
N SER A 2 54.30 -34.44 27.86
CA SER A 2 53.32 -33.70 27.03
C SER A 2 54.12 -32.64 26.23
N ARG A 3 54.91 -33.10 25.25
CA ARG A 3 55.48 -32.20 24.24
C ARG A 3 54.36 -31.96 23.24
N SER A 4 53.77 -30.77 23.29
CA SER A 4 52.83 -30.33 22.25
C SER A 4 53.61 -30.22 20.93
N SER A 5 53.55 -31.28 20.13
CA SER A 5 54.22 -31.44 18.84
C SER A 5 53.60 -30.60 17.71
N TYR A 6 52.97 -29.46 18.04
CA TYR A 6 52.43 -28.53 17.07
C TYR A 6 52.81 -27.10 17.44
N ASN A 7 53.75 -26.54 16.68
CA ASN A 7 54.11 -25.13 16.76
C ASN A 7 53.01 -24.31 16.07
N GLY A 8 52.17 -23.63 16.86
CA GLY A 8 51.03 -22.84 16.36
C GLY A 8 51.43 -21.75 15.37
N LEU A 9 52.65 -21.21 15.47
CA LEU A 9 53.19 -20.25 14.50
C LEU A 9 53.35 -20.91 13.12
N LEU A 10 53.85 -22.14 13.10
CA LEU A 10 54.04 -22.92 11.86
C LEU A 10 52.69 -23.26 11.22
N VAL A 11 51.69 -23.61 12.03
CA VAL A 11 50.31 -23.85 11.56
C VAL A 11 49.71 -22.57 11.00
N PHE A 12 49.88 -21.43 11.67
CA PHE A 12 49.39 -20.13 11.21
C PHE A 12 50.03 -19.71 9.88
N VAL A 13 51.36 -19.86 9.75
CA VAL A 13 52.08 -19.57 8.50
C VAL A 13 51.61 -20.48 7.37
N PHE A 14 51.44 -21.77 7.65
CA PHE A 14 50.93 -22.71 6.66
C PHE A 14 49.50 -22.39 6.20
N ILE A 15 48.60 -22.07 7.13
CA ILE A 15 47.21 -21.65 6.82
C ILE A 15 47.23 -20.37 5.99
N THR A 16 48.05 -19.39 6.37
CA THR A 16 48.12 -18.11 5.66
C THR A 16 48.62 -18.32 4.23
N ILE A 17 49.73 -19.04 4.04
CA ILE A 17 50.28 -19.33 2.71
C ILE A 17 49.27 -20.11 1.87
N SER A 18 48.67 -21.17 2.42
CA SER A 18 47.71 -21.99 1.69
C SER A 18 46.44 -21.23 1.30
N ALA A 19 45.88 -20.42 2.21
CA ALA A 19 44.71 -19.59 1.94
C ALA A 19 44.99 -18.48 0.92
N SER A 20 46.14 -17.81 1.02
CA SER A 20 46.55 -16.79 0.05
C SER A 20 46.80 -17.39 -1.33
N LEU A 21 47.44 -18.56 -1.40
CA LEU A 21 47.67 -19.27 -2.65
C LEU A 21 46.33 -19.69 -3.28
N ALA A 22 45.42 -20.28 -2.49
CA ALA A 22 44.08 -20.65 -2.94
C ALA A 22 43.30 -19.43 -3.45
N ALA A 23 43.31 -18.31 -2.71
CA ALA A 23 42.65 -17.08 -3.12
C ALA A 23 43.25 -16.52 -4.43
N PHE A 24 44.57 -16.51 -4.56
CA PHE A 24 45.27 -16.09 -5.79
C PHE A 24 44.85 -16.94 -6.98
N PHE A 25 44.86 -18.27 -6.85
CA PHE A 25 44.46 -19.18 -7.92
C PHE A 25 42.98 -19.01 -8.29
N ILE A 26 42.09 -18.91 -7.29
CA ILE A 26 40.65 -18.67 -7.52
C ILE A 26 40.46 -17.33 -8.25
N HIS A 27 41.04 -16.23 -7.79
CA HIS A 27 40.79 -14.93 -8.43
C HIS A 27 41.45 -14.81 -9.81
N ARG A 28 42.57 -15.50 -10.04
CA ARG A 28 43.32 -15.42 -11.31
C ARG A 28 42.78 -16.35 -12.39
N PHE A 29 42.28 -17.52 -12.00
CA PHE A 29 41.88 -18.59 -12.93
C PHE A 29 40.41 -19.00 -12.82
N ALA A 30 39.67 -18.60 -11.77
CA ALA A 30 38.24 -18.85 -11.76
C ALA A 30 37.57 -18.03 -12.85
N SER A 31 36.64 -18.68 -13.54
CA SER A 31 35.85 -18.04 -14.56
C SER A 31 34.97 -16.96 -13.94
N HIS A 32 35.08 -15.72 -14.44
CA HIS A 32 34.12 -14.65 -14.15
C HIS A 32 32.79 -14.84 -14.91
N ALA A 33 32.60 -15.96 -15.61
CA ALA A 33 31.39 -16.23 -16.34
C ALA A 33 30.22 -16.41 -15.37
N LEU A 34 29.37 -15.39 -15.29
CA LEU A 34 28.07 -15.48 -14.65
C LEU A 34 27.10 -16.15 -15.63
N ARG A 35 26.62 -17.34 -15.29
CA ARG A 35 25.55 -17.99 -16.04
C ARG A 35 24.22 -17.37 -15.64
N ARG A 36 23.56 -16.70 -16.59
CA ARG A 36 22.15 -16.32 -16.41
C ARG A 36 21.29 -17.56 -16.60
N GLY A 37 20.60 -17.95 -15.54
CA GLY A 37 19.54 -18.96 -15.57
C GLY A 37 18.18 -18.31 -15.44
N ILE A 38 17.13 -19.13 -15.50
CA ILE A 38 15.80 -18.71 -15.09
C ILE A 38 15.80 -18.35 -13.61
N ALA A 39 14.92 -17.43 -13.20
CA ALA A 39 14.67 -17.20 -11.79
C ALA A 39 14.08 -18.48 -11.15
N TRP A 40 14.32 -18.69 -9.85
CA TRP A 40 13.84 -19.88 -9.11
C TRP A 40 12.33 -20.14 -9.27
N GLY A 41 11.54 -19.07 -9.48
CA GLY A 41 10.13 -19.18 -9.87
C GLY A 41 9.23 -19.92 -8.87
N CYS A 42 9.70 -20.13 -7.63
CA CYS A 42 9.03 -20.98 -6.63
C CYS A 42 8.70 -22.40 -7.16
N GLY A 43 9.49 -22.91 -8.10
CA GLY A 43 9.25 -24.21 -8.75
C GLY A 43 8.35 -24.16 -10.00
N PHE A 44 7.95 -22.97 -10.47
CA PHE A 44 7.19 -22.80 -11.71
C PHE A 44 8.10 -22.33 -12.87
N PRO A 45 8.06 -23.01 -14.03
CA PRO A 45 8.91 -22.66 -15.18
C PRO A 45 8.42 -21.42 -15.93
N ASP A 46 7.11 -21.15 -15.92
CA ASP A 46 6.50 -20.07 -16.69
C ASP A 46 6.08 -18.90 -15.79
N ALA A 47 6.41 -17.68 -16.23
CA ALA A 47 5.97 -16.44 -15.60
C ALA A 47 4.52 -16.12 -15.99
N VAL A 48 3.56 -16.88 -15.47
CA VAL A 48 2.13 -16.60 -15.66
C VAL A 48 1.62 -15.56 -14.67
N PRO A 49 0.74 -14.61 -15.06
CA PRO A 49 0.22 -13.58 -14.16
C PRO A 49 -0.43 -14.12 -12.87
N ALA A 50 -1.06 -15.29 -12.94
CA ALA A 50 -1.69 -15.93 -11.79
C ALA A 50 -0.70 -16.44 -10.74
N ALA A 51 0.56 -16.66 -11.12
CA ALA A 51 1.63 -17.07 -10.20
C ALA A 51 2.41 -15.88 -9.62
N GLN A 52 2.05 -14.65 -10.01
CA GLN A 52 2.70 -13.44 -9.53
C GLN A 52 1.93 -12.81 -8.37
N TYR A 53 2.64 -12.01 -7.58
CA TYR A 53 2.00 -11.17 -6.58
C TYR A 53 1.04 -10.18 -7.26
N THR A 54 -0.17 -10.11 -6.73
CA THR A 54 -1.16 -9.14 -7.18
C THR A 54 -0.96 -7.80 -6.49
N ALA A 55 -1.62 -6.75 -6.98
CA ALA A 55 -1.66 -5.45 -6.29
C ALA A 55 -2.13 -5.57 -4.82
N VAL A 56 -3.02 -6.53 -4.53
CA VAL A 56 -3.50 -6.79 -3.16
C VAL A 56 -2.38 -7.29 -2.26
N SER A 57 -1.54 -8.20 -2.76
CA SER A 57 -0.37 -8.72 -2.04
C SER A 57 0.69 -7.63 -1.84
N PHE A 58 0.93 -6.80 -2.85
CA PHE A 58 1.90 -5.70 -2.76
C PHE A 58 1.51 -4.63 -1.74
N ALA A 59 0.21 -4.32 -1.63
CA ALA A 59 -0.31 -3.36 -0.65
C ALA A 59 -0.46 -3.93 0.77
N GLN A 60 -0.29 -5.24 0.99
CA GLN A 60 -0.48 -5.87 2.29
C GLN A 60 0.44 -5.31 3.40
N PRO A 61 1.75 -5.08 3.19
CA PRO A 61 2.60 -4.50 4.21
C PRO A 61 2.15 -3.10 4.62
N ILE A 62 1.72 -2.29 3.64
CA ILE A 62 1.19 -0.94 3.87
C ILE A 62 -0.08 -1.01 4.73
N ARG A 63 -1.02 -1.92 4.41
CA ARG A 63 -2.22 -2.12 5.24
C ARG A 63 -1.88 -2.63 6.64
N ARG A 64 -0.90 -3.51 6.80
CA ARG A 64 -0.49 -3.99 8.12
C ARG A 64 0.14 -2.91 9.00
N VAL A 65 0.89 -1.98 8.40
CA VAL A 65 1.55 -0.88 9.13
C VAL A 65 0.59 0.28 9.38
N PHE A 66 -0.12 0.75 8.36
CA PHE A 66 -0.94 1.97 8.42
C PHE A 66 -2.42 1.71 8.60
N GLY A 67 -2.87 0.48 8.39
CA GLY A 67 -4.29 0.15 8.38
C GLY A 67 -4.96 0.26 9.75
N GLY A 68 -4.23 0.09 10.84
CA GLY A 68 -4.79 0.32 12.19
C GLY A 68 -5.07 1.79 12.48
N PHE A 69 -4.20 2.69 12.00
CA PHE A 69 -4.28 4.12 12.30
C PHE A 69 -5.12 4.91 11.29
N ALA A 70 -4.90 4.71 9.99
CA ALA A 70 -5.49 5.53 8.94
C ALA A 70 -6.76 4.92 8.33
N PHE A 71 -6.79 3.59 8.14
CA PHE A 71 -7.78 2.95 7.25
C PHE A 71 -8.64 1.87 7.89
N ARG A 72 -8.66 1.76 9.23
CA ARG A 72 -9.31 0.68 10.01
C ARG A 72 -9.35 -0.66 9.25
N SER A 73 -8.21 -1.07 8.69
CA SER A 73 -8.19 -2.15 7.72
C SER A 73 -8.33 -3.50 8.41
N ARG A 74 -9.23 -4.36 7.92
CA ARG A 74 -9.43 -5.71 8.43
C ARG A 74 -9.18 -6.73 7.33
N GLU A 75 -8.24 -7.65 7.58
CA GLU A 75 -7.93 -8.76 6.69
C GLU A 75 -8.41 -10.06 7.31
N THR A 76 -9.22 -10.83 6.57
CA THR A 76 -9.65 -12.18 6.95
C THR A 76 -9.17 -13.16 5.90
N VAL A 77 -8.40 -14.16 6.31
CA VAL A 77 -7.90 -15.23 5.44
C VAL A 77 -8.61 -16.52 5.81
N ASP A 78 -9.25 -17.11 4.80
CA ASP A 78 -9.81 -18.44 4.88
C ASP A 78 -8.88 -19.40 4.12
N MET A 79 -8.18 -20.25 4.86
CA MET A 79 -7.21 -21.19 4.33
C MET A 79 -7.78 -22.61 4.45
N PRO A 80 -8.09 -23.29 3.33
CA PRO A 80 -8.63 -24.63 3.35
C PRO A 80 -7.57 -25.63 3.87
N ALA A 81 -8.03 -26.73 4.45
CA ALA A 81 -7.16 -27.76 4.99
C ALA A 81 -6.27 -28.39 3.89
N PRO A 82 -5.07 -28.90 4.24
CA PRO A 82 -4.22 -29.60 3.28
C PRO A 82 -4.97 -30.74 2.59
N GLY A 83 -5.00 -30.74 1.26
CA GLY A 83 -5.71 -31.74 0.45
C GLY A 83 -7.16 -31.39 0.08
N ALA A 84 -7.71 -30.31 0.63
CA ALA A 84 -8.99 -29.78 0.15
C ALA A 84 -8.81 -29.09 -1.22
N LEU A 85 -9.81 -29.25 -2.11
CA LEU A 85 -9.82 -28.69 -3.46
C LEU A 85 -10.37 -27.25 -3.51
N GLU A 86 -10.82 -26.73 -2.36
CA GLU A 86 -11.37 -25.39 -2.29
C GLU A 86 -10.26 -24.34 -2.42
N PRO A 87 -10.53 -23.18 -3.05
CA PRO A 87 -9.57 -22.10 -3.13
C PRO A 87 -9.47 -21.35 -1.80
N ALA A 88 -8.25 -20.93 -1.43
CA ALA A 88 -8.07 -19.97 -0.35
C ALA A 88 -8.74 -18.63 -0.68
N ARG A 89 -9.37 -18.01 0.31
CA ARG A 89 -10.07 -16.72 0.13
C ARG A 89 -9.47 -15.67 1.05
N LEU A 90 -9.20 -14.50 0.49
CA LEU A 90 -8.80 -13.30 1.22
C LEU A 90 -9.93 -12.28 1.11
N LYS A 91 -10.43 -11.81 2.26
CA LYS A 91 -11.35 -10.67 2.34
C LYS A 91 -10.63 -9.50 2.99
N VAL A 92 -10.67 -8.34 2.35
CA VAL A 92 -10.08 -7.10 2.83
C VAL A 92 -11.17 -6.05 2.92
N GLU A 93 -11.39 -5.53 4.12
CA GLU A 93 -12.28 -4.41 4.39
C GLU A 93 -11.40 -3.20 4.78
N MET A 94 -11.66 -2.04 4.18
CA MET A 94 -10.98 -0.79 4.50
C MET A 94 -12.00 0.32 4.72
N HIS A 95 -11.74 1.15 5.72
CA HIS A 95 -12.62 2.23 6.14
C HIS A 95 -11.77 3.47 6.40
N ASP A 96 -11.96 4.51 5.60
CA ASP A 96 -11.13 5.71 5.66
C ASP A 96 -11.64 6.61 6.79
N VAL A 97 -10.92 6.54 7.92
CA VAL A 97 -11.29 7.23 9.14
C VAL A 97 -11.32 8.74 8.94
N ALA A 98 -10.38 9.29 8.17
CA ALA A 98 -10.31 10.73 7.93
C ALA A 98 -11.48 11.17 7.04
N TRP A 99 -11.79 10.39 6.00
CA TRP A 99 -12.94 10.67 5.14
C TRP A 99 -14.27 10.62 5.92
N GLU A 100 -14.49 9.58 6.70
CA GLU A 100 -15.70 9.39 7.49
C GLU A 100 -15.89 10.45 8.57
N ILE A 101 -14.81 10.89 9.21
CA ILE A 101 -14.88 11.88 10.28
C ILE A 101 -15.04 13.30 9.73
N PHE A 102 -14.33 13.63 8.65
CA PHE A 102 -14.28 15.02 8.17
C PHE A 102 -15.19 15.26 6.96
N TYR A 103 -15.13 14.40 5.95
CA TYR A 103 -15.81 14.65 4.67
C TYR A 103 -17.25 14.17 4.68
N GLN A 104 -17.52 12.97 5.21
CA GLN A 104 -18.86 12.39 5.25
C GLN A 104 -19.91 13.27 5.97
N PRO A 105 -19.63 13.94 7.11
CA PRO A 105 -20.61 14.85 7.70
C PRO A 105 -20.81 16.12 6.87
N ILE A 106 -19.77 16.60 6.18
CA ILE A 106 -19.88 17.77 5.29
C ILE A 106 -20.78 17.43 4.11
N THR A 107 -20.56 16.27 3.47
CA THR A 107 -21.42 15.82 2.37
C THR A 107 -22.86 15.64 2.84
N GLY A 108 -23.07 15.03 4.02
CA GLY A 108 -24.41 14.91 4.60
C GLY A 108 -25.06 16.27 4.90
N GLY A 109 -24.29 17.26 5.35
CA GLY A 109 -24.77 18.63 5.55
C GLY A 109 -25.14 19.34 4.25
N ILE A 110 -24.33 19.17 3.20
CA ILE A 110 -24.60 19.70 1.87
C ILE A 110 -25.85 19.04 1.28
N ASP A 111 -25.99 17.72 1.41
CA ASP A 111 -27.16 16.99 0.93
C ASP A 111 -28.43 17.46 1.65
N PHE A 112 -28.38 17.62 2.98
CA PHE A 112 -29.50 18.16 3.75
C PHE A 112 -29.87 19.59 3.32
N ALA A 113 -28.87 20.46 3.15
CA ALA A 113 -29.10 21.83 2.69
C ALA A 113 -29.70 21.85 1.28
N THR A 114 -29.18 21.01 0.38
CA THR A 114 -29.64 20.90 -1.01
C THR A 114 -31.07 20.40 -1.06
N GLU A 115 -31.43 19.37 -0.29
CA GLU A 115 -32.81 18.87 -0.19
C GLU A 115 -33.77 19.99 0.25
N ARG A 116 -33.35 20.78 1.25
CA ARG A 116 -34.16 21.88 1.78
C ARG A 116 -34.31 23.04 0.80
N LEU A 117 -33.24 23.36 0.06
CA LEU A 117 -33.25 24.38 -1.00
C LEU A 117 -34.00 23.91 -2.24
N ASN A 118 -34.01 22.61 -2.55
CA ASN A 118 -34.75 22.06 -3.68
C ASN A 118 -36.26 22.26 -3.49
N HIS A 119 -36.76 22.20 -2.25
CA HIS A 119 -38.13 22.61 -1.94
C HIS A 119 -38.41 24.08 -2.33
N LEU A 120 -37.37 24.94 -2.40
CA LEU A 120 -37.55 26.32 -2.86
C LEU A 120 -37.78 26.44 -4.38
N GLN A 121 -37.37 25.44 -5.16
CA GLN A 121 -37.54 25.42 -6.60
C GLN A 121 -39.00 25.16 -7.02
N PHE A 122 -39.79 24.50 -6.16
CA PHE A 122 -41.20 24.19 -6.42
C PHE A 122 -42.18 25.25 -5.88
N LEU A 123 -41.73 26.48 -5.62
CA LEU A 123 -42.62 27.54 -5.16
C LEU A 123 -43.55 28.02 -6.29
N THR A 124 -44.76 28.45 -5.91
CA THR A 124 -45.69 29.10 -6.83
C THR A 124 -45.08 30.37 -7.43
N ILE A 125 -45.47 30.70 -8.65
CA ILE A 125 -44.95 31.85 -9.43
C ILE A 125 -44.90 33.14 -8.60
N ARG A 126 -45.94 33.40 -7.79
CA ARG A 126 -46.01 34.59 -6.92
C ARG A 126 -44.84 34.66 -5.93
N ARG A 127 -44.52 33.56 -5.23
CA ARG A 127 -43.44 33.58 -4.23
C ARG A 127 -42.06 33.62 -4.89
N TYR A 128 -41.90 33.00 -6.06
CA TYR A 128 -40.67 33.09 -6.83
C TYR A 128 -40.37 34.55 -7.22
N LEU A 129 -41.35 35.27 -7.77
CA LEU A 129 -41.20 36.68 -8.14
C LEU A 129 -40.86 37.58 -6.94
N THR A 130 -41.49 37.36 -5.79
CA THR A 130 -41.16 38.09 -4.55
C THR A 130 -39.73 37.84 -4.10
N LEU A 131 -39.25 36.60 -4.18
CA LEU A 131 -37.89 36.22 -3.79
C LEU A 131 -36.86 36.90 -4.70
N VAL A 132 -37.07 36.87 -6.03
CA VAL A 132 -36.21 37.56 -7.00
C VAL A 132 -36.21 39.07 -6.79
N PHE A 133 -37.37 39.70 -6.61
CA PHE A 133 -37.47 41.13 -6.32
C PHE A 133 -36.65 41.52 -5.07
N LEU A 134 -36.78 40.74 -3.99
CA LEU A 134 -36.08 40.99 -2.74
C LEU A 134 -34.56 40.79 -2.89
N TYR A 135 -34.14 39.76 -3.65
CA TYR A 135 -32.73 39.55 -3.99
C TYR A 135 -32.14 40.73 -4.76
N LEU A 136 -32.87 41.28 -5.73
CA LEU A 136 -32.45 42.46 -6.50
C LEU A 136 -32.32 43.71 -5.61
N VAL A 137 -33.28 43.94 -4.72
CA VAL A 137 -33.22 45.07 -3.76
C VAL A 137 -32.01 44.93 -2.85
N ILE A 138 -31.75 43.74 -2.29
CA ILE A 138 -30.56 43.49 -1.46
C ILE A 138 -29.28 43.73 -2.26
N LEU A 139 -29.20 43.23 -3.49
CA LEU A 139 -28.01 43.38 -4.33
C LEU A 139 -27.72 44.85 -4.66
N LEU A 140 -28.77 45.62 -4.96
CA LEU A 140 -28.67 47.07 -5.14
C LEU A 140 -28.21 47.77 -3.85
N LEU A 141 -28.72 47.37 -2.70
CA LEU A 141 -28.37 47.94 -1.41
C LEU A 141 -26.91 47.64 -1.03
N VAL A 142 -26.45 46.41 -1.25
CA VAL A 142 -25.04 46.02 -1.08
C VAL A 142 -24.15 46.86 -2.00
N LEU A 143 -24.50 46.99 -3.28
CA LEU A 143 -23.74 47.80 -4.23
C LEU A 143 -23.70 49.29 -3.82
N ALA A 144 -24.82 49.83 -3.33
CA ALA A 144 -24.92 51.22 -2.89
C ALA A 144 -24.14 51.51 -1.59
N LEU A 145 -23.98 50.50 -0.72
CA LEU A 145 -23.22 50.59 0.52
C LEU A 145 -21.74 50.21 0.35
N TRP A 146 -21.38 49.62 -0.79
CA TRP A 146 -20.00 49.27 -1.09
C TRP A 146 -19.24 50.54 -1.53
N PRO A 147 -18.17 50.95 -0.81
CA PRO A 147 -17.41 52.15 -1.14
C PRO A 147 -16.62 52.03 -2.46
#